data_AF-R1F3R2-F1
#
_entry.id   AF-R1F3R2-F1
#
_cell.length_a   1.000
_cell.length_b   1.000
_cell.length_c   1.000
_cell.angle_alpha   90.00
_cell.angle_beta   90.00
_cell.angle_gamma   90.00
#
_symmetry.space_group_name_H-M   'P 1'
#
loop_
_entity.id
_entity.type
_entity.pdbx_description
1 polymer ?
#
loop_
_entity_poly.entity_id
_entity_poly.type
_entity_poly.pdbx_seq_one_letter_code
_entity_poly.pdbx_strand_id
1 'polypeptide(L)'
;MPTAVRRVAGLCGDRLCRMQKCELHNAPIYSIMPIGSTSCRIKPGLTPAGTSAAGVARHMRRVDLRYHNLLSSAFDGVDMRGANLDGADLRGSTMYDTNLAGASLRGARLAKVQLARANLQGARRPLGRCEGGSERDNGADFTGAELLEADFTAAVFTDVHSRGLKSERAVATMADFSRARMARVTIKHISEGARAIFDGADLRDAQVTDNELPNTSWVGTELHAVAMEDTGLQGARIERADLSGARFVDVRMQGALLLNGPANLTRITISNSSFQDAFLPGALLVEANARGVDFSGAILPNADFRHAHVDGSSFRGARITDAVFSWSHLNATDFTDAVGVGKALWTGFRGTPKNDAAV
;
A
#
# COMPACT_ATOMS: atom_id res chain seq x y z
N MET A 1 1.36 10.50 37.91
CA MET A 1 2.84 10.47 37.97
C MET A 1 3.35 9.67 36.80
N PRO A 2 4.46 10.06 36.14
CA PRO A 2 5.38 9.02 35.70
C PRO A 2 6.84 9.36 36.02
N THR A 3 7.36 8.54 36.93
CA THR A 3 8.75 8.33 37.30
C THR A 3 9.43 7.40 36.29
N ALA A 4 10.76 7.54 36.20
CA ALA A 4 11.73 6.61 35.62
C ALA A 4 11.90 6.59 34.07
N VAL A 5 12.60 7.61 33.58
CA VAL A 5 13.36 7.59 32.33
C VAL A 5 14.47 6.53 32.44
N ARG A 6 14.40 5.46 31.65
CA ARG A 6 15.50 4.50 31.49
C ARG A 6 16.03 4.51 30.05
N ARG A 7 17.28 5.00 29.94
CA ARG A 7 18.28 4.85 28.87
C ARG A 7 17.90 5.30 27.45
N VAL A 8 18.40 6.48 27.08
CA VAL A 8 18.56 6.95 25.70
C VAL A 8 20.05 6.91 25.36
N ALA A 9 20.47 5.99 24.49
CA ALA A 9 21.81 6.01 23.89
C ALA A 9 21.72 6.77 22.55
N GLY A 10 22.59 7.76 22.34
CA GLY A 10 22.74 8.38 21.01
C GLY A 10 23.33 9.79 20.98
N LEU A 11 23.14 10.61 22.01
CA LEU A 11 23.56 12.04 21.99
C LEU A 11 24.49 12.46 23.15
N CYS A 12 24.80 11.56 24.08
CA CYS A 12 25.61 11.82 25.29
C CYS A 12 26.97 11.07 25.31
N GLY A 13 27.30 10.29 24.27
CA GLY A 13 28.22 9.14 24.46
C GLY A 13 27.63 8.15 25.50
N ASP A 14 28.47 7.57 26.36
CA ASP A 14 28.06 6.64 27.44
C ASP A 14 27.29 7.28 28.61
N ARG A 15 26.97 8.59 28.56
CA ARG A 15 26.29 9.30 29.66
C ARG A 15 24.77 9.26 29.55
N LEU A 16 24.08 9.31 30.68
CA LEU A 16 22.62 9.33 30.77
C LEU A 16 22.05 10.69 30.29
N CYS A 17 21.15 10.67 29.31
CA CYS A 17 20.50 11.84 28.70
C CYS A 17 18.95 11.76 28.85
N ARG A 18 18.24 12.90 28.91
CA ARG A 18 16.76 13.02 28.99
C ARG A 18 16.24 14.07 27.97
N MET A 19 15.08 13.82 27.37
CA MET A 19 14.36 14.80 26.55
C MET A 19 13.63 15.80 27.45
N GLN A 20 13.82 17.10 27.23
CA GLN A 20 13.17 18.17 28.00
C GLN A 20 12.47 19.14 27.04
N LYS A 21 11.21 19.48 27.36
CA LYS A 21 10.43 20.49 26.65
C LYS A 21 11.08 21.86 26.89
N CYS A 22 11.51 22.53 25.83
CA CYS A 22 12.00 23.90 25.86
C CYS A 22 11.01 24.77 25.09
N GLU A 23 10.58 25.88 25.70
CA GLU A 23 9.66 26.82 25.08
C GLU A 23 10.46 27.87 24.31
N LEU A 24 10.29 27.91 22.99
CA LEU A 24 10.67 29.04 22.17
C LEU A 24 9.48 29.43 21.30
N HIS A 25 9.02 30.68 21.42
CA HIS A 25 8.06 31.29 20.49
C HIS A 25 6.86 30.40 20.12
N ASN A 26 6.02 30.07 21.11
CA ASN A 26 4.73 29.36 20.93
C ASN A 26 4.78 27.95 20.30
N ALA A 27 5.95 27.32 20.12
CA ALA A 27 6.08 25.93 19.70
C ALA A 27 6.89 25.10 20.71
N PRO A 28 6.47 23.85 21.05
CA PRO A 28 7.28 22.98 21.90
C PRO A 28 8.47 22.44 21.11
N ILE A 29 9.69 22.87 21.47
CA ILE A 29 10.93 22.28 20.95
C ILE A 29 11.46 21.31 22.00
N TYR A 30 11.73 20.07 21.63
CA TYR A 30 12.32 19.09 22.54
C TYR A 30 13.84 19.04 22.36
N SER A 31 14.60 19.29 23.43
CA SER A 31 16.08 19.21 23.45
C SER A 31 16.54 18.02 24.29
N ILE A 32 17.68 17.43 23.94
CA ILE A 32 18.28 16.27 24.64
C ILE A 32 19.44 16.78 25.51
N MET A 33 19.33 16.61 26.83
CA MET A 33 20.33 17.08 27.80
C MET A 33 20.84 15.97 28.74
N PRO A 34 22.10 16.05 29.24
CA PRO A 34 22.61 15.16 30.29
C PRO A 34 21.83 15.30 31.60
N ILE A 35 21.67 14.20 32.35
CA ILE A 35 21.06 14.23 33.70
C ILE A 35 21.89 15.14 34.63
N GLY A 36 21.26 16.19 35.18
CA GLY A 36 21.87 17.13 36.14
C GLY A 36 21.84 18.61 35.72
N SER A 37 21.45 18.93 34.48
CA SER A 37 21.26 20.31 34.02
C SER A 37 19.87 20.84 34.43
N THR A 38 19.83 21.96 35.15
CA THR A 38 18.60 22.51 35.76
C THR A 38 18.00 23.70 35.00
N SER A 39 18.57 24.10 33.87
CA SER A 39 18.17 25.32 33.15
C SER A 39 18.17 25.11 31.63
N CYS A 40 16.96 24.96 31.04
CA CYS A 40 16.78 25.26 29.61
C CYS A 40 16.64 26.78 29.43
N ARG A 41 17.75 27.51 29.52
CA ARG A 41 17.84 28.88 29.03
C ARG A 41 18.71 28.86 27.79
N ILE A 42 18.10 29.06 26.62
CA ILE A 42 18.87 29.55 25.48
C ILE A 42 19.34 30.94 25.89
N LYS A 43 20.64 31.10 26.20
CA LYS A 43 21.19 32.43 26.51
C LYS A 43 20.97 33.34 25.29
N PRO A 44 20.38 34.53 25.43
CA PRO A 44 20.39 35.50 24.35
C PRO A 44 21.86 35.85 24.06
N GLY A 45 22.33 35.56 22.85
CA GLY A 45 23.70 35.88 22.43
C GLY A 45 24.65 34.70 22.21
N LEU A 46 24.22 33.45 22.36
CA LEU A 46 24.92 32.31 21.73
C LEU A 46 24.34 32.07 20.35
N THR A 47 24.55 33.01 19.44
CA THR A 47 24.66 32.72 18.02
C THR A 47 26.13 32.46 17.73
N PRO A 48 26.60 31.20 17.65
CA PRO A 48 27.76 30.92 16.83
C PRO A 48 27.34 31.35 15.42
N ALA A 49 28.03 32.35 14.87
CA ALA A 49 27.82 32.84 13.52
C ALA A 49 27.68 31.64 12.56
N GLY A 50 26.46 31.44 12.02
CA GLY A 50 26.17 30.38 11.05
C GLY A 50 25.23 29.25 11.48
N THR A 51 24.74 29.19 12.73
CA THR A 51 23.73 28.17 13.11
C THR A 51 22.34 28.78 13.24
N SER A 52 21.52 28.59 12.20
CA SER A 52 20.07 28.81 12.29
C SER A 52 19.47 27.85 13.34
N ALA A 53 18.25 28.11 13.78
CA ALA A 53 17.45 27.27 14.69
C ALA A 53 17.30 25.78 14.27
N ALA A 54 17.87 25.40 13.12
CA ALA A 54 18.03 24.03 12.62
C ALA A 54 19.18 23.22 13.28
N GLY A 55 19.91 23.79 14.26
CA GLY A 55 21.08 23.17 14.89
C GLY A 55 20.82 22.29 16.12
N VAL A 56 19.60 22.24 16.66
CA VAL A 56 19.31 21.51 17.90
C VAL A 56 18.70 20.14 17.56
N ALA A 57 19.52 19.09 17.74
CA ALA A 57 19.20 17.66 17.63
C ALA A 57 18.96 17.07 16.21
N ARG A 58 19.90 17.28 15.27
CA ARG A 58 19.91 16.59 13.95
C ARG A 58 20.18 15.07 13.99
N HIS A 59 20.47 14.48 15.16
CA HIS A 59 20.87 13.08 15.26
C HIS A 59 20.19 12.37 16.44
N MET A 60 19.08 11.68 16.19
CA MET A 60 18.35 10.84 17.15
C MET A 60 18.42 9.34 16.78
N ARG A 61 19.59 8.90 16.30
CA ARG A 61 19.82 7.51 15.89
C ARG A 61 19.70 6.56 17.08
N ARG A 62 18.94 5.48 16.92
CA ARG A 62 18.75 4.42 17.94
C ARG A 62 18.24 4.92 19.30
N VAL A 63 17.65 6.12 19.32
CA VAL A 63 17.07 6.71 20.54
C VAL A 63 15.81 5.92 20.90
N ASP A 64 15.64 5.68 22.20
CA ASP A 64 14.42 5.09 22.76
C ASP A 64 13.42 6.21 23.09
N LEU A 65 12.36 6.30 22.28
CA LEU A 65 11.26 7.26 22.39
C LEU A 65 9.93 6.55 22.62
N ARG A 66 9.96 5.33 23.17
CA ARG A 66 8.75 4.54 23.38
C ARG A 66 7.75 5.28 24.27
N TYR A 67 6.48 5.24 23.88
CA TYR A 67 5.36 5.84 24.63
C TYR A 67 5.48 7.36 24.90
N HIS A 68 6.40 8.06 24.23
CA HIS A 68 6.56 9.49 24.41
C HIS A 68 5.44 10.26 23.71
N ASN A 69 4.99 11.35 24.35
CA ASN A 69 4.08 12.31 23.72
C ASN A 69 4.89 13.30 22.89
N LEU A 70 4.85 13.11 21.57
CA LEU A 70 5.53 13.91 20.55
C LEU A 70 4.50 14.57 19.62
N LEU A 71 3.28 14.81 20.12
CA LEU A 71 2.17 15.40 19.38
C LEU A 71 2.59 16.74 18.77
N SER A 72 2.31 16.94 17.48
CA SER A 72 2.60 18.19 16.74
C SER A 72 4.05 18.68 16.89
N SER A 73 4.99 17.74 17.06
CA SER A 73 6.41 18.06 17.16
C SER A 73 7.04 18.16 15.77
N ALA A 74 8.08 18.98 15.65
CA ALA A 74 8.85 19.13 14.41
C ALA A 74 10.11 18.26 14.46
N PHE A 75 10.22 17.31 13.55
CA PHE A 75 11.39 16.43 13.34
C PHE A 75 12.01 16.60 11.94
N ASP A 76 11.72 17.71 11.27
CA ASP A 76 12.16 17.94 9.90
C ASP A 76 13.69 17.84 9.76
N GLY A 77 14.15 16.98 8.84
CA GLY A 77 15.57 16.70 8.59
C GLY A 77 16.30 15.94 9.71
N VAL A 78 15.59 15.38 10.69
CA VAL A 78 16.22 14.64 11.80
C VAL A 78 16.63 13.23 11.38
N ASP A 79 17.83 12.81 11.77
CA ASP A 79 18.27 11.42 11.59
C ASP A 79 17.79 10.55 12.75
N MET A 80 16.71 9.81 12.54
CA MET A 80 16.09 8.87 13.50
C MET A 80 16.35 7.40 13.15
N ARG A 81 17.45 7.10 12.43
CA ARG A 81 17.76 5.73 12.00
C ARG A 81 17.80 4.76 13.16
N GLY A 82 17.03 3.68 13.05
CA GLY A 82 16.91 2.64 14.08
C GLY A 82 16.29 3.12 15.40
N ALA A 83 15.67 4.31 15.44
CA ALA A 83 14.98 4.78 16.63
C ALA A 83 13.83 3.84 17.03
N ASN A 84 13.57 3.75 18.33
CA ASN A 84 12.45 3.00 18.85
C ASN A 84 11.31 3.97 19.21
N LEU A 85 10.31 4.05 18.35
CA LEU A 85 9.12 4.90 18.48
C LEU A 85 7.89 4.07 18.88
N ASP A 86 8.07 2.87 19.45
CA ASP A 86 6.92 2.03 19.80
C ASP A 86 5.97 2.76 20.76
N GLY A 87 4.69 2.82 20.41
CA GLY A 87 3.65 3.47 21.20
C GLY A 87 3.78 4.99 21.30
N ALA A 88 4.73 5.62 20.59
CA ALA A 88 4.89 7.08 20.60
C ALA A 88 3.67 7.76 19.95
N ASP A 89 3.29 8.92 20.48
CA ASP A 89 2.23 9.75 19.90
C ASP A 89 2.87 10.83 19.02
N LEU A 90 2.79 10.66 17.70
CA LEU A 90 3.35 11.53 16.65
C LEU A 90 2.24 12.20 15.82
N ARG A 91 1.00 12.22 16.32
CA ARG A 91 -0.12 12.73 15.53
C ARG A 91 0.09 14.21 15.18
N GLY A 92 -0.12 14.53 13.91
CA GLY A 92 0.06 15.89 13.38
C GLY A 92 1.50 16.43 13.44
N SER A 93 2.51 15.58 13.67
CA SER A 93 3.92 15.99 13.65
C SER A 93 4.44 16.20 12.23
N THR A 94 5.44 17.08 12.09
CA THR A 94 6.16 17.29 10.82
C THR A 94 7.45 16.46 10.85
N MET A 95 7.65 15.67 9.80
CA MET A 95 8.78 14.75 9.65
C MET A 95 9.30 14.81 8.20
N TYR A 96 9.32 16.00 7.62
CA TYR A 96 9.85 16.22 6.27
C TYR A 96 11.33 15.86 6.22
N ASP A 97 11.77 15.18 5.17
CA ASP A 97 13.18 14.79 4.98
C ASP A 97 13.78 14.00 6.17
N THR A 98 12.94 13.38 7.00
CA THR A 98 13.38 12.64 8.20
C THR A 98 13.88 11.26 7.82
N ASN A 99 14.98 10.82 8.43
CA ASN A 99 15.48 9.47 8.21
C ASN A 99 14.99 8.50 9.29
N LEU A 100 13.97 7.71 8.97
CA LEU A 100 13.39 6.66 9.82
C LEU A 100 13.85 5.26 9.40
N ALA A 101 14.94 5.14 8.63
CA ALA A 101 15.38 3.84 8.13
C ALA A 101 15.66 2.88 9.29
N GLY A 102 15.05 1.70 9.24
CA GLY A 102 15.12 0.69 10.30
C GLY A 102 14.48 1.07 11.63
N ALA A 103 13.73 2.17 11.73
CA ALA A 103 13.03 2.55 12.96
C ALA A 103 11.89 1.56 13.28
N SER A 104 11.61 1.41 14.59
CA SER A 104 10.46 0.63 15.08
C SER A 104 9.30 1.57 15.35
N LEU A 105 8.15 1.30 14.72
CA LEU A 105 6.93 2.14 14.80
C LEU A 105 5.74 1.36 15.40
N ARG A 106 5.98 0.32 16.21
CA ARG A 106 4.91 -0.58 16.69
C ARG A 106 3.94 0.18 17.59
N GLY A 107 2.65 0.21 17.24
CA GLY A 107 1.65 0.95 18.01
C GLY A 107 1.85 2.47 18.03
N ALA A 108 2.76 3.00 17.19
CA ALA A 108 2.96 4.45 17.08
C ALA A 108 1.72 5.09 16.46
N ARG A 109 1.30 6.23 17.00
CA ARG A 109 0.16 7.01 16.50
C ARG A 109 0.68 8.05 15.53
N LEU A 110 0.54 7.80 14.23
CA LEU A 110 1.05 8.64 13.14
C LEU A 110 -0.09 9.31 12.37
N ALA A 111 -1.30 9.36 12.94
CA ALA A 111 -2.44 9.94 12.26
C ALA A 111 -2.15 11.40 11.88
N LYS A 112 -2.36 11.74 10.60
CA LYS A 112 -2.07 13.06 10.01
C LYS A 112 -0.60 13.50 10.13
N VAL A 113 0.35 12.59 10.30
CA VAL A 113 1.78 12.93 10.23
C VAL A 113 2.14 13.35 8.81
N GLN A 114 3.07 14.30 8.69
CA GLN A 114 3.60 14.73 7.40
C GLN A 114 4.99 14.12 7.20
N LEU A 115 5.09 13.13 6.32
CA LEU A 115 6.30 12.34 6.06
C LEU A 115 6.82 12.58 4.64
N ALA A 116 6.61 13.79 4.08
CA ALA A 116 7.06 14.05 2.72
C ALA A 116 8.59 13.92 2.62
N ARG A 117 9.06 13.16 1.64
CA ARG A 117 10.47 12.79 1.44
C ARG A 117 11.13 12.06 2.63
N ALA A 118 10.34 11.49 3.53
CA ALA A 118 10.88 10.71 4.63
C ALA A 118 11.41 9.36 4.13
N ASN A 119 12.54 8.91 4.70
CA ASN A 119 13.09 7.59 4.43
C ASN A 119 12.54 6.59 5.46
N LEU A 120 11.65 5.69 5.03
CA LEU A 120 11.08 4.59 5.83
C LEU A 120 11.65 3.23 5.41
N GLN A 121 12.81 3.22 4.73
CA GLN A 121 13.42 2.00 4.24
C GLN A 121 13.67 1.02 5.37
N GLY A 122 13.15 -0.19 5.22
CA GLY A 122 13.26 -1.24 6.22
C GLY A 122 12.72 -0.85 7.60
N ALA A 123 11.88 0.20 7.72
CA ALA A 123 11.13 0.47 8.93
C ALA A 123 10.20 -0.71 9.22
N ARG A 124 10.08 -1.09 10.49
CA ARG A 124 9.35 -2.31 10.87
C ARG A 124 8.33 -2.04 11.95
N ARG A 125 7.23 -2.76 11.85
CA ARG A 125 6.49 -3.25 13.01
C ARG A 125 6.99 -4.67 13.32
N PRO A 126 7.81 -4.91 14.36
CA PRO A 126 8.23 -6.28 14.68
C PRO A 126 7.03 -7.18 14.99
N LEU A 127 7.04 -8.38 14.41
CA LEU A 127 6.08 -9.47 14.61
C LEU A 127 6.25 -10.04 16.03
N GLY A 128 5.83 -9.31 17.04
CA GLY A 128 5.81 -9.77 18.43
C GLY A 128 4.38 -9.89 18.91
N ARG A 129 3.94 -11.13 19.20
CA ARG A 129 2.75 -11.40 20.01
C ARG A 129 3.00 -10.76 21.39
N CYS A 130 2.39 -9.62 21.67
CA CYS A 130 2.32 -9.11 23.03
C CYS A 130 1.37 -10.02 23.80
N GLU A 131 1.90 -10.94 24.61
CA GLU A 131 1.09 -11.58 25.64
C GLU A 131 0.56 -10.47 26.58
N GLY A 132 -0.75 -10.21 26.51
CA GLY A 132 -1.45 -9.32 27.44
C GLY A 132 -1.87 -7.93 26.93
N GLY A 133 -1.58 -7.57 25.68
CA GLY A 133 -2.13 -6.35 25.06
C GLY A 133 -3.43 -6.65 24.31
N SER A 134 -4.53 -5.93 24.59
CA SER A 134 -5.79 -6.10 23.86
C SER A 134 -5.55 -6.05 22.35
N GLU A 135 -6.06 -7.03 21.61
CA GLU A 135 -5.85 -7.27 20.17
C GLU A 135 -6.29 -6.12 19.24
N ARG A 136 -6.75 -4.97 19.78
CA ARG A 136 -7.36 -3.88 19.02
C ARG A 136 -6.39 -2.79 18.53
N ASP A 137 -5.17 -2.64 19.08
CA ASP A 137 -4.33 -1.43 18.85
C ASP A 137 -2.81 -1.68 18.65
N ASN A 138 -2.40 -2.84 18.13
CA ASN A 138 -0.95 -3.17 18.02
C ASN A 138 -0.31 -2.80 16.65
N GLY A 139 -1.05 -2.18 15.74
CA GLY A 139 -0.57 -1.67 14.44
C GLY A 139 -0.06 -0.23 14.55
N ALA A 140 0.85 0.18 13.66
CA ALA A 140 1.11 1.61 13.48
C ALA A 140 -0.12 2.25 12.82
N ASP A 141 -0.52 3.46 13.26
CA ASP A 141 -1.68 4.16 12.74
C ASP A 141 -1.27 5.33 11.84
N PHE A 142 -1.28 5.12 10.53
CA PHE A 142 -1.05 6.08 9.46
C PHE A 142 -2.35 6.71 8.92
N THR A 143 -3.46 6.66 9.68
CA THR A 143 -4.75 7.21 9.21
C THR A 143 -4.61 8.67 8.79
N GLY A 144 -4.93 8.94 7.52
CA GLY A 144 -4.83 10.26 6.91
C GLY A 144 -3.43 10.87 6.89
N ALA A 145 -2.36 10.08 7.03
CA ALA A 145 -1.01 10.56 6.82
C ALA A 145 -0.77 10.90 5.34
N GLU A 146 0.17 11.82 5.09
CA GLU A 146 0.56 12.25 3.75
C GLU A 146 2.02 11.86 3.49
N LEU A 147 2.22 11.07 2.42
CA LEU A 147 3.45 10.37 2.10
C LEU A 147 3.97 10.74 0.71
N LEU A 148 4.08 12.04 0.45
CA LEU A 148 4.62 12.53 -0.82
C LEU A 148 6.10 12.18 -0.93
N GLU A 149 6.50 11.45 -1.98
CA GLU A 149 7.90 11.06 -2.24
C GLU A 149 8.55 10.26 -1.09
N ALA A 150 7.74 9.55 -0.29
CA ALA A 150 8.24 8.72 0.79
C ALA A 150 8.81 7.39 0.26
N ASP A 151 9.87 6.89 0.89
CA ASP A 151 10.52 5.64 0.50
C ASP A 151 10.18 4.50 1.48
N PHE A 152 9.36 3.56 1.00
CA PHE A 152 8.92 2.34 1.68
C PHE A 152 9.74 1.10 1.30
N THR A 153 10.91 1.24 0.67
CA THR A 153 11.66 0.08 0.18
C THR A 153 11.93 -0.92 1.31
N ALA A 154 11.46 -2.15 1.11
CA ALA A 154 11.54 -3.23 2.08
C ALA A 154 10.93 -2.92 3.47
N ALA A 155 10.06 -1.91 3.58
CA ALA A 155 9.36 -1.59 4.81
C ALA A 155 8.32 -2.67 5.12
N VAL A 156 8.14 -2.99 6.41
CA VAL A 156 7.20 -4.02 6.86
C VAL A 156 6.12 -3.38 7.73
N PHE A 157 4.98 -3.12 7.08
CA PHE A 157 3.79 -2.48 7.60
C PHE A 157 2.58 -3.43 7.57
N THR A 158 2.76 -4.63 8.09
CA THR A 158 1.65 -5.58 8.26
C THR A 158 0.69 -5.13 9.36
N ASP A 159 -0.60 -5.43 9.20
CA ASP A 159 -1.70 -5.08 10.13
C ASP A 159 -1.78 -3.59 10.55
N VAL A 160 -1.22 -2.67 9.76
CA VAL A 160 -1.30 -1.23 10.05
C VAL A 160 -2.69 -0.67 9.75
N HIS A 161 -3.04 0.43 10.42
CA HIS A 161 -4.21 1.23 10.06
C HIS A 161 -3.76 2.39 9.19
N SER A 162 -4.32 2.53 8.00
CA SER A 162 -3.94 3.59 7.06
C SER A 162 -5.14 4.07 6.25
N ARG A 163 -6.34 4.02 6.83
CA ARG A 163 -7.56 4.49 6.18
C ARG A 163 -7.38 5.94 5.73
N GLY A 164 -7.70 6.24 4.47
CA GLY A 164 -7.57 7.59 3.92
C GLY A 164 -6.14 8.12 3.81
N LEU A 165 -5.12 7.27 3.97
CA LEU A 165 -3.73 7.60 3.67
C LEU A 165 -3.62 8.09 2.22
N LYS A 166 -2.82 9.14 2.02
CA LYS A 166 -2.47 9.65 0.70
C LYS A 166 -0.99 9.39 0.45
N SER A 167 -0.71 8.62 -0.58
CA SER A 167 0.64 8.33 -1.07
C SER A 167 0.75 8.80 -2.50
N GLU A 168 1.74 9.65 -2.76
CA GLU A 168 2.00 10.19 -4.09
C GLU A 168 3.51 10.15 -4.36
N ARG A 169 3.92 9.67 -5.53
CA ARG A 169 5.34 9.60 -5.93
C ARG A 169 6.22 8.77 -4.98
N ALA A 170 5.62 7.86 -4.23
CA ALA A 170 6.32 7.01 -3.27
C ALA A 170 7.05 5.85 -3.96
N VAL A 171 8.10 5.34 -3.30
CA VAL A 171 8.78 4.09 -3.69
C VAL A 171 8.31 2.99 -2.74
N ALA A 172 7.88 1.85 -3.27
CA ALA A 172 7.32 0.74 -2.47
C ALA A 172 7.91 -0.63 -2.84
N THR A 173 9.08 -0.66 -3.47
CA THR A 173 9.75 -1.90 -3.85
C THR A 173 9.93 -2.83 -2.65
N MET A 174 9.39 -4.06 -2.76
CA MET A 174 9.38 -5.07 -1.69
C MET A 174 8.75 -4.62 -0.36
N ALA A 175 7.92 -3.58 -0.37
CA ALA A 175 7.17 -3.17 0.82
C ALA A 175 6.09 -4.21 1.14
N ASP A 176 5.87 -4.48 2.43
CA ASP A 176 4.89 -5.44 2.91
C ASP A 176 3.78 -4.74 3.70
N PHE A 177 2.60 -4.67 3.09
CA PHE A 177 1.35 -4.14 3.65
C PHE A 177 0.33 -5.25 3.94
N SER A 178 0.79 -6.50 4.14
CA SER A 178 -0.12 -7.62 4.37
C SER A 178 -1.07 -7.37 5.55
N ARG A 179 -2.36 -7.63 5.34
CA ARG A 179 -3.45 -7.40 6.33
C ARG A 179 -3.61 -5.94 6.80
N ALA A 180 -3.03 -4.98 6.09
CA ALA A 180 -3.22 -3.56 6.41
C ALA A 180 -4.68 -3.14 6.15
N ARG A 181 -5.19 -2.21 6.98
CA ARG A 181 -6.50 -1.59 6.83
C ARG A 181 -6.35 -0.29 6.03
N MET A 182 -6.46 -0.41 4.72
CA MET A 182 -6.20 0.63 3.71
C MET A 182 -7.47 1.06 2.96
N ALA A 183 -8.65 0.94 3.58
CA ALA A 183 -9.88 1.37 2.92
C ALA A 183 -9.83 2.88 2.59
N ARG A 184 -10.31 3.27 1.41
CA ARG A 184 -10.36 4.67 0.92
C ARG A 184 -9.02 5.37 0.84
N VAL A 185 -7.92 4.63 0.70
CA VAL A 185 -6.60 5.24 0.45
C VAL A 185 -6.53 5.84 -0.95
N THR A 186 -5.64 6.80 -1.12
CA THR A 186 -5.25 7.34 -2.42
C THR A 186 -3.78 7.00 -2.65
N ILE A 187 -3.51 6.20 -3.68
CA ILE A 187 -2.17 5.76 -4.08
C ILE A 187 -1.95 6.25 -5.51
N LYS A 188 -1.00 7.16 -5.69
CA LYS A 188 -0.71 7.77 -6.98
C LYS A 188 0.76 7.78 -7.32
N HIS A 189 1.08 7.64 -8.60
CA HIS A 189 2.44 7.88 -9.10
C HIS A 189 3.52 7.03 -8.41
N ILE A 190 3.22 5.81 -7.97
CA ILE A 190 4.27 4.89 -7.51
C ILE A 190 5.10 4.49 -8.73
N SER A 191 6.31 5.03 -8.85
CA SER A 191 7.22 4.74 -9.96
C SER A 191 7.95 3.41 -9.80
N GLU A 192 8.09 2.93 -8.57
CA GLU A 192 8.84 1.73 -8.22
C GLU A 192 8.11 0.94 -7.13
N GLY A 193 7.16 0.10 -7.54
CA GLY A 193 6.37 -0.74 -6.64
C GLY A 193 6.63 -2.24 -6.79
N ALA A 194 7.78 -2.61 -7.38
CA ALA A 194 8.05 -4.00 -7.74
C ALA A 194 8.02 -4.93 -6.51
N ARG A 195 7.27 -6.04 -6.61
CA ARG A 195 7.17 -7.06 -5.55
C ARG A 195 6.64 -6.56 -4.21
N ALA A 196 5.92 -5.44 -4.18
CA ALA A 196 5.14 -5.06 -3.01
C ALA A 196 4.06 -6.13 -2.70
N ILE A 197 3.76 -6.31 -1.42
CA ILE A 197 2.84 -7.33 -0.91
C ILE A 197 1.66 -6.63 -0.22
N PHE A 198 0.45 -6.95 -0.67
CA PHE A 198 -0.82 -6.47 -0.14
C PHE A 198 -1.71 -7.62 0.35
N ASP A 199 -1.14 -8.82 0.54
CA ASP A 199 -1.89 -10.03 0.85
C ASP A 199 -2.84 -9.86 2.05
N GLY A 200 -4.13 -10.11 1.83
CA GLY A 200 -5.17 -9.98 2.84
C GLY A 200 -5.45 -8.55 3.33
N ALA A 201 -4.92 -7.52 2.66
CA ALA A 201 -5.22 -6.13 3.00
C ALA A 201 -6.65 -5.74 2.59
N ASP A 202 -7.19 -4.72 3.26
CA ASP A 202 -8.47 -4.09 2.91
C ASP A 202 -8.21 -2.81 2.13
N LEU A 203 -8.46 -2.81 0.82
CA LEU A 203 -8.34 -1.66 -0.09
C LEU A 203 -9.70 -1.25 -0.68
N ARG A 204 -10.81 -1.54 0.01
CA ARG A 204 -12.14 -1.17 -0.48
C ARG A 204 -12.27 0.33 -0.66
N ASP A 205 -12.97 0.74 -1.71
CA ASP A 205 -13.16 2.14 -2.10
C ASP A 205 -11.84 2.92 -2.33
N ALA A 206 -10.70 2.25 -2.51
CA ALA A 206 -9.43 2.94 -2.73
C ALA A 206 -9.33 3.53 -4.16
N GLN A 207 -8.50 4.56 -4.29
CA GLN A 207 -8.09 5.13 -5.59
C GLN A 207 -6.62 4.80 -5.83
N VAL A 208 -6.34 4.08 -6.91
CA VAL A 208 -4.99 3.65 -7.29
C VAL A 208 -4.77 4.11 -8.73
N THR A 209 -4.10 5.24 -8.93
CA THR A 209 -3.91 5.82 -10.28
C THR A 209 -2.44 6.01 -10.63
N ASP A 210 -2.07 5.80 -11.89
CA ASP A 210 -0.73 6.13 -12.39
C ASP A 210 0.41 5.36 -11.71
N ASN A 211 0.30 4.04 -11.53
CA ASN A 211 1.28 3.27 -10.75
C ASN A 211 1.99 2.17 -11.56
N GLU A 212 3.26 1.92 -11.25
CA GLU A 212 4.02 0.76 -11.73
C GLU A 212 4.22 -0.24 -10.58
N LEU A 213 3.39 -1.29 -10.58
CA LEU A 213 3.29 -2.31 -9.53
C LEU A 213 3.54 -3.74 -10.07
N PRO A 214 4.65 -3.99 -10.81
CA PRO A 214 4.90 -5.30 -11.40
C PRO A 214 5.25 -6.35 -10.34
N ASN A 215 4.84 -7.59 -10.60
CA ASN A 215 5.11 -8.76 -9.77
C ASN A 215 4.65 -8.59 -8.31
N THR A 216 3.62 -7.78 -8.08
CA THR A 216 3.05 -7.55 -6.76
C THR A 216 2.15 -8.69 -6.32
N SER A 217 1.97 -8.84 -5.01
CA SER A 217 1.10 -9.88 -4.44
C SER A 217 -0.13 -9.23 -3.80
N TRP A 218 -1.31 -9.71 -4.20
CA TRP A 218 -2.62 -9.23 -3.77
C TRP A 218 -3.49 -10.39 -3.28
N VAL A 219 -2.88 -11.45 -2.77
CA VAL A 219 -3.57 -12.70 -2.46
C VAL A 219 -4.60 -12.47 -1.34
N GLY A 220 -5.87 -12.74 -1.60
CA GLY A 220 -6.96 -12.58 -0.65
C GLY A 220 -7.26 -11.12 -0.28
N THR A 221 -6.82 -10.15 -1.08
CA THR A 221 -7.05 -8.72 -0.82
C THR A 221 -8.50 -8.34 -1.10
N GLU A 222 -9.07 -7.48 -0.27
CA GLU A 222 -10.38 -6.87 -0.52
C GLU A 222 -10.19 -5.63 -1.42
N LEU A 223 -10.53 -5.75 -2.70
CA LEU A 223 -10.45 -4.70 -3.73
C LEU A 223 -11.85 -4.28 -4.21
N HIS A 224 -12.89 -4.59 -3.45
CA HIS A 224 -14.26 -4.24 -3.80
C HIS A 224 -14.41 -2.74 -4.06
N ALA A 225 -15.02 -2.40 -5.19
CA ALA A 225 -15.25 -1.02 -5.64
C ALA A 225 -13.98 -0.13 -5.71
N VAL A 226 -12.79 -0.73 -5.88
CA VAL A 226 -11.56 0.03 -6.12
C VAL A 226 -11.62 0.71 -7.49
N ALA A 227 -11.11 1.94 -7.56
CA ALA A 227 -10.85 2.63 -8.82
C ALA A 227 -9.36 2.51 -9.15
N MET A 228 -9.02 1.72 -10.16
CA MET A 228 -7.67 1.63 -10.71
C MET A 228 -7.60 2.24 -12.10
N GLU A 229 -6.65 3.16 -12.29
CA GLU A 229 -6.45 3.87 -13.55
C GLU A 229 -4.95 3.91 -13.89
N ASP A 230 -4.58 3.75 -15.15
CA ASP A 230 -3.20 3.88 -15.63
C ASP A 230 -2.18 3.11 -14.77
N THR A 231 -2.48 1.84 -14.46
CA THR A 231 -1.73 1.06 -13.48
C THR A 231 -1.20 -0.26 -14.05
N GLY A 232 0.12 -0.48 -13.92
CA GLY A 232 0.83 -1.69 -14.31
C GLY A 232 0.83 -2.75 -13.21
N LEU A 233 0.26 -3.92 -13.48
CA LEU A 233 0.16 -5.09 -12.60
C LEU A 233 0.67 -6.36 -13.30
N GLN A 234 1.71 -6.25 -14.14
CA GLN A 234 2.26 -7.39 -14.87
C GLN A 234 2.77 -8.45 -13.91
N GLY A 235 2.43 -9.71 -14.14
CA GLY A 235 2.84 -10.81 -13.27
C GLY A 235 2.27 -10.74 -11.85
N ALA A 236 1.29 -9.86 -11.59
CA ALA A 236 0.72 -9.73 -10.26
C ALA A 236 -0.04 -10.99 -9.86
N ARG A 237 0.04 -11.35 -8.58
CA ARG A 237 -0.70 -12.45 -7.99
C ARG A 237 -2.00 -11.92 -7.40
N ILE A 238 -3.14 -12.33 -7.94
CA ILE A 238 -4.48 -11.85 -7.51
C ILE A 238 -5.36 -13.00 -6.97
N GLU A 239 -4.73 -14.07 -6.51
CA GLU A 239 -5.39 -15.28 -5.98
C GLU A 239 -6.41 -14.94 -4.88
N ARG A 240 -7.65 -15.40 -5.02
CA ARG A 240 -8.74 -15.15 -4.04
C ARG A 240 -9.00 -13.67 -3.74
N ALA A 241 -8.50 -12.75 -4.56
CA ALA A 241 -8.80 -11.33 -4.39
C ALA A 241 -10.27 -11.06 -4.72
N ASP A 242 -10.89 -10.15 -3.97
CA ASP A 242 -12.23 -9.67 -4.24
C ASP A 242 -12.16 -8.35 -5.03
N LEU A 243 -12.28 -8.44 -6.35
CA LEU A 243 -12.31 -7.33 -7.30
C LEU A 243 -13.75 -6.96 -7.70
N SER A 244 -14.75 -7.40 -6.93
CA SER A 244 -16.15 -7.19 -7.31
C SER A 244 -16.51 -5.70 -7.37
N GLY A 245 -17.20 -5.31 -8.43
CA GLY A 245 -17.59 -3.90 -8.65
C GLY A 245 -16.41 -2.94 -8.86
N ALA A 246 -15.17 -3.42 -8.99
CA ALA A 246 -14.02 -2.58 -9.26
C ALA A 246 -14.12 -1.90 -10.64
N ARG A 247 -13.45 -0.77 -10.80
CA ARG A 247 -13.30 -0.06 -12.07
C ARG A 247 -11.84 -0.04 -12.47
N PHE A 248 -11.52 -0.68 -13.58
CA PHE A 248 -10.20 -0.71 -14.21
C PHE A 248 -10.23 0.05 -15.52
N VAL A 249 -9.41 1.09 -15.62
CA VAL A 249 -9.18 1.85 -16.84
C VAL A 249 -7.69 1.85 -17.12
N ASP A 250 -7.26 1.48 -18.32
CA ASP A 250 -5.83 1.48 -18.69
C ASP A 250 -4.95 0.60 -17.76
N VAL A 251 -5.51 -0.53 -17.29
CA VAL A 251 -4.81 -1.45 -16.38
C VAL A 251 -4.13 -2.56 -17.17
N ARG A 252 -2.83 -2.75 -16.91
CA ARG A 252 -2.00 -3.76 -17.58
C ARG A 252 -1.77 -4.97 -16.68
N MET A 253 -2.48 -6.08 -16.93
CA MET A 253 -2.41 -7.33 -16.15
C MET A 253 -1.75 -8.49 -16.91
N GLN A 254 -0.80 -8.20 -17.81
CA GLN A 254 -0.18 -9.26 -18.60
C GLN A 254 0.52 -10.28 -17.70
N GLY A 255 0.24 -11.57 -17.93
CA GLY A 255 0.80 -12.66 -17.14
C GLY A 255 0.37 -12.69 -15.67
N ALA A 256 -0.72 -12.01 -15.28
CA ALA A 256 -1.25 -12.10 -13.92
C ALA A 256 -1.62 -13.55 -13.54
N LEU A 257 -1.48 -13.91 -12.26
CA LEU A 257 -1.54 -15.31 -11.80
C LEU A 257 -2.65 -15.57 -10.76
N LEU A 258 -3.48 -16.59 -11.02
CA LEU A 258 -4.39 -17.26 -10.07
C LEU A 258 -3.97 -18.73 -9.89
N LEU A 259 -3.08 -19.02 -8.95
CA LEU A 259 -2.64 -20.39 -8.64
C LEU A 259 -3.59 -21.13 -7.69
N ASN A 260 -4.18 -20.43 -6.71
CA ASN A 260 -4.95 -21.06 -5.63
C ASN A 260 -6.34 -20.43 -5.46
N GLY A 261 -7.30 -20.88 -6.26
CA GLY A 261 -8.71 -20.49 -6.17
C GLY A 261 -9.06 -19.23 -6.95
N PRO A 262 -10.36 -19.06 -7.29
CA PRO A 262 -10.78 -18.03 -8.21
C PRO A 262 -10.72 -16.63 -7.59
N ALA A 263 -10.36 -15.63 -8.39
CA ALA A 263 -10.63 -14.23 -8.05
C ALA A 263 -12.08 -13.88 -8.37
N ASN A 264 -12.66 -13.01 -7.56
CA ASN A 264 -14.00 -12.50 -7.78
C ASN A 264 -13.94 -11.20 -8.57
N LEU A 265 -14.24 -11.23 -9.87
CA LEU A 265 -14.36 -10.06 -10.73
C LEU A 265 -15.84 -9.77 -11.08
N THR A 266 -16.78 -10.20 -10.24
CA THR A 266 -18.21 -10.01 -10.48
C THR A 266 -18.54 -8.52 -10.58
N ARG A 267 -19.29 -8.11 -11.62
CA ARG A 267 -19.66 -6.69 -11.88
C ARG A 267 -18.48 -5.74 -12.05
N ILE A 268 -17.28 -6.25 -12.35
CA ILE A 268 -16.13 -5.39 -12.65
C ILE A 268 -16.42 -4.58 -13.93
N THR A 269 -15.96 -3.34 -13.98
CA THR A 269 -15.89 -2.56 -15.21
C THR A 269 -14.44 -2.43 -15.65
N ILE A 270 -14.15 -2.86 -16.87
CA ILE A 270 -12.82 -2.90 -17.45
C ILE A 270 -12.87 -2.15 -18.79
N SER A 271 -11.99 -1.17 -18.99
CA SER A 271 -11.90 -0.40 -20.23
C SER A 271 -10.44 -0.13 -20.59
N ASN A 272 -10.09 -0.37 -21.86
CA ASN A 272 -8.72 -0.21 -22.37
C ASN A 272 -7.64 -0.96 -21.55
N SER A 273 -8.01 -2.09 -20.96
CA SER A 273 -7.11 -2.91 -20.15
C SER A 273 -6.79 -4.23 -20.84
N SER A 274 -5.67 -4.84 -20.47
CA SER A 274 -5.20 -6.10 -21.08
C SER A 274 -4.89 -7.15 -20.01
N PHE A 275 -5.38 -8.36 -20.25
CA PHE A 275 -5.18 -9.59 -19.49
C PHE A 275 -4.42 -10.62 -20.34
N GLN A 276 -3.60 -10.16 -21.29
CA GLN A 276 -2.85 -11.03 -22.18
C GLN A 276 -2.00 -12.04 -21.38
N ASP A 277 -2.03 -13.31 -21.79
CA ASP A 277 -1.29 -14.41 -21.16
C ASP A 277 -1.57 -14.60 -19.65
N ALA A 278 -2.64 -14.01 -19.11
CA ALA A 278 -2.98 -14.16 -17.70
C ALA A 278 -3.49 -15.58 -17.39
N PHE A 279 -3.06 -16.13 -16.26
CA PHE A 279 -3.52 -17.41 -15.74
C PHE A 279 -4.68 -17.18 -14.77
N LEU A 280 -5.91 -17.38 -15.25
CA LEU A 280 -7.16 -17.03 -14.57
C LEU A 280 -8.15 -18.21 -14.44
N PRO A 281 -7.75 -19.42 -13.98
CA PRO A 281 -8.67 -20.53 -13.79
C PRO A 281 -9.81 -20.21 -12.82
N GLY A 282 -11.04 -20.53 -13.21
CA GLY A 282 -12.23 -20.37 -12.38
C GLY A 282 -12.65 -18.92 -12.11
N ALA A 283 -12.00 -17.93 -12.71
CA ALA A 283 -12.28 -16.52 -12.46
C ALA A 283 -13.77 -16.20 -12.64
N LEU A 284 -14.34 -15.45 -11.67
CA LEU A 284 -15.76 -15.10 -11.68
C LEU A 284 -15.94 -13.72 -12.34
N LEU A 285 -16.37 -13.68 -13.59
CA LEU A 285 -16.64 -12.46 -14.37
C LEU A 285 -18.15 -12.26 -14.59
N VAL A 286 -18.98 -12.74 -13.67
CA VAL A 286 -20.44 -12.62 -13.75
C VAL A 286 -20.84 -11.14 -13.80
N GLU A 287 -21.68 -10.76 -14.76
CA GLU A 287 -22.12 -9.37 -14.99
C GLU A 287 -20.95 -8.38 -15.24
N ALA A 288 -19.75 -8.84 -15.61
CA ALA A 288 -18.63 -7.97 -15.91
C ALA A 288 -18.87 -7.13 -17.18
N ASN A 289 -18.43 -5.87 -17.18
CA ASN A 289 -18.32 -5.06 -18.38
C ASN A 289 -16.85 -5.06 -18.82
N ALA A 290 -16.52 -5.90 -19.80
CA ALA A 290 -15.17 -6.13 -20.28
C ALA A 290 -15.12 -5.99 -21.81
N ARG A 291 -15.70 -4.92 -22.35
CA ARG A 291 -15.74 -4.62 -23.79
C ARG A 291 -14.39 -4.19 -24.32
N GLY A 292 -14.01 -4.71 -25.49
CA GLY A 292 -12.74 -4.41 -26.14
C GLY A 292 -11.51 -4.83 -25.32
N VAL A 293 -11.68 -5.69 -24.31
CA VAL A 293 -10.59 -6.15 -23.45
C VAL A 293 -9.78 -7.21 -24.20
N ASP A 294 -8.47 -7.18 -24.01
CA ASP A 294 -7.56 -8.16 -24.58
C ASP A 294 -7.30 -9.32 -23.60
N PHE A 295 -7.89 -10.48 -23.88
CA PHE A 295 -7.65 -11.77 -23.21
C PHE A 295 -6.79 -12.71 -24.07
N SER A 296 -6.06 -12.21 -25.07
CA SER A 296 -5.28 -13.07 -25.96
C SER A 296 -4.27 -13.91 -25.19
N GLY A 297 -4.18 -15.21 -25.48
CA GLY A 297 -3.31 -16.16 -24.77
C GLY A 297 -3.70 -16.47 -23.31
N ALA A 298 -4.73 -15.82 -22.76
CA ALA A 298 -5.14 -16.04 -21.37
C ALA A 298 -5.64 -17.47 -21.13
N ILE A 299 -5.41 -17.99 -19.92
CA ILE A 299 -5.79 -19.33 -19.50
C ILE A 299 -6.96 -19.21 -18.52
N LEU A 300 -8.17 -19.46 -19.01
CA LEU A 300 -9.45 -19.22 -18.34
C LEU A 300 -10.31 -20.49 -18.22
N PRO A 301 -9.77 -21.67 -17.85
CA PRO A 301 -10.61 -22.86 -17.71
C PRO A 301 -11.60 -22.67 -16.57
N ASN A 302 -12.85 -23.10 -16.76
CA ASN A 302 -13.94 -22.93 -15.79
C ASN A 302 -14.27 -21.47 -15.43
N ALA A 303 -13.80 -20.48 -16.19
CA ALA A 303 -14.12 -19.09 -15.94
C ALA A 303 -15.61 -18.82 -16.21
N ASP A 304 -16.22 -17.96 -15.41
CA ASP A 304 -17.65 -17.67 -15.46
C ASP A 304 -17.93 -16.27 -16.00
N PHE A 305 -18.35 -16.19 -17.26
CA PHE A 305 -18.72 -14.97 -17.97
C PHE A 305 -20.25 -14.80 -18.07
N ARG A 306 -21.03 -15.40 -17.17
CA ARG A 306 -22.50 -15.27 -17.22
C ARG A 306 -22.92 -13.80 -17.16
N HIS A 307 -23.81 -13.39 -18.07
CA HIS A 307 -24.29 -12.01 -18.18
C HIS A 307 -23.18 -10.96 -18.44
N ALA A 308 -21.97 -11.38 -18.81
CA ALA A 308 -20.87 -10.46 -19.08
C ALA A 308 -21.02 -9.78 -20.45
N HIS A 309 -20.47 -8.58 -20.56
CA HIS A 309 -20.33 -7.86 -21.83
C HIS A 309 -18.88 -7.93 -22.30
N VAL A 310 -18.61 -8.71 -23.34
CA VAL A 310 -17.26 -8.86 -23.93
C VAL A 310 -17.27 -8.48 -25.42
N ASP A 311 -18.17 -7.57 -25.80
CA ASP A 311 -18.27 -7.05 -27.16
C ASP A 311 -16.92 -6.48 -27.62
N GLY A 312 -16.45 -6.87 -28.80
CA GLY A 312 -15.19 -6.42 -29.39
C GLY A 312 -13.91 -6.95 -28.72
N SER A 313 -14.04 -7.76 -27.67
CA SER A 313 -12.89 -8.30 -26.91
C SER A 313 -12.14 -9.37 -27.70
N SER A 314 -10.86 -9.55 -27.40
CA SER A 314 -10.00 -10.56 -28.03
C SER A 314 -9.76 -11.74 -27.09
N PHE A 315 -10.08 -12.95 -27.53
CA PHE A 315 -9.73 -14.22 -26.89
C PHE A 315 -8.78 -15.03 -27.78
N ARG A 316 -7.99 -14.36 -28.63
CA ARG A 316 -7.12 -15.04 -29.59
C ARG A 316 -6.13 -15.97 -28.90
N GLY A 317 -6.12 -17.25 -29.25
CA GLY A 317 -5.25 -18.24 -28.62
C GLY A 317 -5.56 -18.52 -27.13
N ALA A 318 -6.62 -17.95 -26.57
CA ALA A 318 -6.98 -18.14 -25.17
C ALA A 318 -7.47 -19.57 -24.91
N ARG A 319 -7.27 -20.10 -23.70
CA ARG A 319 -7.75 -21.41 -23.27
C ARG A 319 -9.00 -21.24 -22.42
N ILE A 320 -10.17 -21.56 -22.96
CA ILE A 320 -11.49 -21.33 -22.33
C ILE A 320 -12.28 -22.63 -22.07
N THR A 321 -11.58 -23.75 -21.92
CA THR A 321 -12.21 -25.06 -21.63
C THR A 321 -13.15 -24.98 -20.43
N ASP A 322 -14.39 -25.45 -20.59
CA ASP A 322 -15.43 -25.45 -19.55
C ASP A 322 -15.80 -24.05 -19.01
N ALA A 323 -15.41 -22.98 -19.71
CA ALA A 323 -15.86 -21.63 -19.39
C ALA A 323 -17.34 -21.45 -19.72
N VAL A 324 -18.03 -20.57 -18.99
CA VAL A 324 -19.48 -20.35 -19.14
C VAL A 324 -19.74 -18.96 -19.70
N PHE A 325 -20.35 -18.87 -20.88
CA PHE A 325 -20.70 -17.61 -21.54
C PHE A 325 -22.22 -17.38 -21.60
N SER A 326 -22.99 -18.06 -20.76
CA SER A 326 -24.45 -17.97 -20.80
C SER A 326 -24.95 -16.54 -20.61
N TRP A 327 -25.87 -16.10 -21.47
CA TRP A 327 -26.47 -14.76 -21.43
C TRP A 327 -25.48 -13.60 -21.60
N SER A 328 -24.28 -13.88 -22.12
CA SER A 328 -23.26 -12.86 -22.38
C SER A 328 -23.50 -12.13 -23.71
N HIS A 329 -22.85 -10.98 -23.89
CA HIS A 329 -22.82 -10.23 -25.14
C HIS A 329 -21.44 -10.41 -25.80
N LEU A 330 -21.45 -10.98 -27.01
CA LEU A 330 -20.28 -11.45 -27.75
C LEU A 330 -20.12 -10.76 -29.12
N ASN A 331 -20.71 -9.57 -29.31
CA ASN A 331 -20.71 -8.94 -30.62
C ASN A 331 -19.29 -8.54 -31.02
N ALA A 332 -18.85 -8.98 -32.21
CA ALA A 332 -17.49 -8.76 -32.71
C ALA A 332 -16.36 -9.25 -31.78
N THR A 333 -16.66 -10.20 -30.89
CA THR A 333 -15.65 -10.85 -30.05
C THR A 333 -14.81 -11.82 -30.90
N ASP A 334 -13.49 -11.80 -30.72
CA ASP A 334 -12.53 -12.59 -31.51
C ASP A 334 -12.12 -13.86 -30.76
N PHE A 335 -12.52 -15.03 -31.25
CA PHE A 335 -12.10 -16.33 -30.72
C PHE A 335 -11.10 -17.07 -31.64
N THR A 336 -10.37 -16.36 -32.53
CA THR A 336 -9.37 -16.99 -33.42
C THR A 336 -8.40 -17.86 -32.61
N ASP A 337 -8.19 -19.11 -33.01
CA ASP A 337 -7.25 -20.03 -32.35
C ASP A 337 -7.53 -20.30 -30.86
N ALA A 338 -8.69 -19.90 -30.33
CA ALA A 338 -9.07 -20.17 -28.95
C ALA A 338 -9.24 -21.69 -28.74
N VAL A 339 -8.69 -22.18 -27.64
CA VAL A 339 -8.72 -23.60 -27.28
C VAL A 339 -9.87 -23.85 -26.30
N GLY A 340 -10.66 -24.90 -26.56
CA GLY A 340 -11.76 -25.29 -25.67
C GLY A 340 -13.10 -24.65 -25.98
N VAL A 341 -13.23 -23.94 -27.11
CA VAL A 341 -14.49 -23.31 -27.56
C VAL A 341 -15.65 -24.31 -27.60
N GLY A 342 -15.45 -25.50 -28.17
CA GLY A 342 -16.47 -26.56 -28.21
C GLY A 342 -16.78 -27.25 -26.86
N LYS A 343 -16.07 -26.89 -25.78
CA LYS A 343 -16.34 -27.34 -24.40
C LYS A 343 -16.92 -26.23 -23.52
N ALA A 344 -16.85 -24.98 -23.96
CA ALA A 344 -17.47 -23.88 -23.25
C ALA A 344 -19.00 -23.97 -23.35
N LEU A 345 -19.69 -23.42 -22.36
CA LEU A 345 -21.15 -23.40 -22.31
C LEU A 345 -21.69 -22.11 -22.95
N TRP A 346 -22.38 -22.28 -24.07
CA TRP A 346 -22.99 -21.20 -24.85
C TRP A 346 -24.51 -21.30 -24.78
N THR A 347 -25.16 -20.56 -23.86
CA THR A 347 -26.63 -20.56 -23.77
C THR A 347 -27.18 -19.15 -23.66
N GLY A 348 -28.08 -18.77 -24.57
CA GLY A 348 -28.75 -17.46 -24.51
C GLY A 348 -27.84 -16.23 -24.71
N PHE A 349 -26.64 -16.40 -25.27
CA PHE A 349 -25.75 -15.29 -25.61
C PHE A 349 -26.35 -14.42 -26.74
N ARG A 350 -25.84 -13.18 -26.87
CA ARG A 350 -26.26 -12.21 -27.89
C ARG A 350 -25.06 -11.72 -28.70
N GLY A 351 -25.32 -11.35 -29.97
CA GLY A 351 -24.32 -10.82 -30.89
C GLY A 351 -23.66 -11.90 -31.74
N THR A 352 -22.91 -11.46 -32.76
CA THR A 352 -22.17 -12.33 -33.68
C THR A 352 -20.67 -12.19 -33.42
N PRO A 353 -19.98 -13.25 -32.93
CA PRO A 353 -18.53 -13.27 -32.86
C PRO A 353 -17.90 -13.02 -34.23
N LYS A 354 -16.66 -12.50 -34.28
CA LYS A 354 -15.96 -12.21 -35.55
C LYS A 354 -15.73 -13.45 -36.42
N ASN A 355 -15.60 -14.59 -35.77
CA ASN A 355 -15.31 -15.85 -36.43
C ASN A 355 -16.40 -16.84 -36.05
N ASP A 356 -16.93 -17.56 -37.03
CA ASP A 356 -17.89 -18.66 -36.86
C ASP A 356 -17.24 -19.90 -36.21
N ALA A 357 -16.37 -19.69 -35.22
CA ALA A 357 -15.64 -20.74 -34.53
C ALA A 357 -16.60 -21.52 -33.61
N ALA A 358 -17.55 -22.27 -34.17
CA ALA A 358 -18.42 -23.22 -33.47
C ALA A 358 -18.91 -22.75 -32.08
N VAL A 359 -19.34 -21.48 -31.99
CA VAL A 359 -19.96 -20.86 -30.81
C VAL A 359 -21.43 -21.21 -30.76
#